data_AF-A0A9X0DAK7-F1
#
_entry.id   AF-A0A9X0DAK7-F1
#
_cell.length_a   1.000
_cell.length_b   1.000
_cell.length_c   1.000
_cell.angle_alpha   90.00
_cell.angle_beta   90.00
_cell.angle_gamma   90.00
#
_symmetry.space_group_name_H-M   'P 1'
#
loop_
_entity.id
_entity.type
_entity.pdbx_description
1 polymer ?
#
loop_
_entity_poly.entity_id
_entity_poly.type
_entity_poly.pdbx_seq_one_letter_code
_entity_poly.pdbx_strand_id
1 'polypeptide(L)'
;MPMVRIVPRGYTASADAYLTPCIKKYIRGFTAGFQEGIQDKVLFMQSDGGLTPVAKFYGSRAILSGPAGGVVGYAMTTFQRETDQPVIGFDMGGTSTDVSRFAGQFEHVFETTTAGITIQAPQLDINTVAAGGGSRLFFRAGLFVVGPESASAHPGPVCYRKGGPLAVTDANLVLRRILPEYVIIFPKIFGKSEDLPLDLEGSWLAFKKLTEEVNEFLSSQDDGAKKDPLSVEQVAMGFITVANETMCRPIRTLTEARGHDTARHVLACFGGAGGQHACSIARSLGMSTVFIHPYGLALADVVHEAQEPCARVYNKESFGYLDGRIDLLTKKCVEELKSQGFEE
;
A
#
# COMPACT_ATOMS: atom_id res chain seq x y z
N MET A 1 11.10 -20.91 -10.90
CA MET A 1 10.51 -21.33 -9.61
C MET A 1 10.09 -22.79 -9.67
N PRO A 2 10.69 -23.65 -8.83
CA PRO A 2 10.30 -25.05 -8.75
C PRO A 2 9.01 -25.17 -7.91
N MET A 3 7.86 -24.90 -8.51
CA MET A 3 6.54 -25.07 -7.88
C MET A 3 5.71 -26.10 -8.63
N VAL A 4 4.82 -26.77 -7.89
CA VAL A 4 3.77 -27.62 -8.48
C VAL A 4 2.73 -26.76 -9.20
N ARG A 5 1.97 -27.37 -10.11
CA ARG A 5 0.96 -26.75 -11.01
C ARG A 5 1.56 -26.02 -12.22
N ILE A 6 1.32 -26.58 -13.41
CA ILE A 6 1.89 -26.06 -14.67
C ILE A 6 1.31 -24.71 -15.10
N VAL A 7 0.02 -24.47 -14.85
CA VAL A 7 -0.68 -23.26 -15.32
C VAL A 7 -0.22 -22.00 -14.56
N PRO A 8 -0.29 -21.92 -13.22
CA PRO A 8 0.19 -20.74 -12.50
C PRO A 8 1.70 -20.52 -12.66
N ARG A 9 2.49 -21.60 -12.75
CA ARG A 9 3.92 -21.53 -13.06
C ARG A 9 4.17 -20.93 -14.45
N GLY A 10 3.34 -21.29 -15.44
CA GLY A 10 3.35 -20.70 -16.78
C GLY A 10 3.08 -19.20 -16.73
N TYR A 11 2.01 -18.78 -16.04
CA TYR A 11 1.69 -17.35 -15.88
C TYR A 11 2.81 -16.57 -15.20
N THR A 12 3.40 -17.13 -14.14
CA THR A 12 4.52 -16.52 -13.43
C THR A 12 5.73 -16.35 -14.33
N ALA A 13 6.09 -17.37 -15.11
CA ALA A 13 7.20 -17.31 -16.05
C ALA A 13 6.95 -16.27 -17.17
N SER A 14 5.71 -16.20 -17.68
CA SER A 14 5.32 -15.20 -18.68
C SER A 14 5.36 -13.78 -18.13
N ALA A 15 4.86 -13.56 -16.92
CA ALA A 15 4.90 -12.26 -16.24
C ALA A 15 6.35 -11.82 -15.97
N ASP A 16 7.20 -12.74 -15.49
CA ASP A 16 8.61 -12.48 -15.23
C ASP A 16 9.37 -12.09 -16.52
N ALA A 17 9.16 -12.84 -17.60
CA ALA A 17 9.76 -12.55 -18.91
C ALA A 17 9.29 -11.21 -19.49
N TYR A 18 8.03 -10.84 -19.25
CA TYR A 18 7.46 -9.57 -19.71
C TYR A 18 7.99 -8.36 -18.91
N LEU A 19 8.08 -8.48 -17.58
CA LEU A 19 8.43 -7.37 -16.69
C LEU A 19 9.93 -7.15 -16.55
N THR A 20 10.74 -8.23 -16.55
CA THR A 20 12.18 -8.15 -16.30
C THR A 20 12.93 -7.20 -17.25
N PRO A 21 12.66 -7.15 -18.57
CA PRO A 21 13.30 -6.18 -19.46
C PRO A 21 13.00 -4.72 -19.11
N CYS A 22 11.75 -4.42 -18.73
CA CYS A 22 11.32 -3.07 -18.31
C CYS A 22 12.05 -2.65 -17.02
N ILE A 23 12.13 -3.55 -16.05
CA ILE A 23 12.84 -3.33 -14.79
C ILE A 23 14.34 -3.12 -15.04
N LYS A 24 14.98 -3.96 -15.85
CA LYS A 24 16.40 -3.79 -16.22
C LYS A 24 16.66 -2.46 -16.92
N LYS A 25 15.75 -1.98 -17.75
CA LYS A 25 15.85 -0.65 -18.38
C LYS A 25 15.79 0.47 -17.33
N TYR A 26 14.83 0.39 -16.40
CA TYR A 26 14.72 1.35 -15.29
C TYR A 26 15.98 1.37 -14.42
N ILE A 27 16.43 0.19 -13.99
CA ILE A 27 17.63 0.02 -13.17
C ILE A 27 18.86 0.61 -13.85
N ARG A 28 19.09 0.32 -15.14
CA ARG A 28 20.22 0.89 -15.86
C ARG A 28 20.17 2.43 -15.90
N GLY A 29 18.99 3.02 -16.05
CA GLY A 29 18.82 4.47 -15.98
C GLY A 29 19.09 5.02 -14.58
N PHE A 30 18.62 4.32 -13.55
CA PHE A 30 18.84 4.68 -12.14
C PHE A 30 20.31 4.61 -11.74
N THR A 31 21.01 3.53 -12.11
CA THR A 31 22.42 3.32 -11.75
C THR A 31 23.39 4.10 -12.63
N ALA A 32 22.98 4.59 -13.80
CA ALA A 32 23.86 5.36 -14.70
C ALA A 32 24.41 6.65 -14.07
N GLY A 33 23.71 7.22 -13.08
CA GLY A 33 24.16 8.41 -12.35
C GLY A 33 25.11 8.12 -11.19
N PHE A 34 25.38 6.85 -10.86
CA PHE A 34 26.16 6.48 -9.68
C PHE A 34 27.65 6.38 -10.01
N GLN A 35 28.48 6.87 -9.09
CA GLN A 35 29.94 6.70 -9.13
C GLN A 35 30.32 5.21 -9.09
N GLU A 36 31.48 4.88 -9.65
CA GLU A 36 32.00 3.51 -9.64
C GLU A 36 32.09 2.95 -8.21
N GLY A 37 31.73 1.68 -8.04
CA GLY A 37 31.73 0.97 -6.74
C GLY A 37 30.48 1.17 -5.87
N ILE A 38 29.64 2.18 -6.14
CA ILE A 38 28.32 2.31 -5.47
C ILE A 38 27.31 1.35 -6.09
N GLN A 39 27.40 1.16 -7.41
CA GLN A 39 26.45 0.35 -8.19
C GLN A 39 26.34 -1.09 -7.67
N ASP A 40 27.45 -1.66 -7.20
CA ASP A 40 27.51 -3.03 -6.67
C ASP A 40 26.94 -3.17 -5.25
N LYS A 41 26.68 -2.05 -4.57
CA LYS A 41 26.11 -2.01 -3.20
C LYS A 41 24.63 -1.67 -3.18
N VAL A 42 24.01 -1.47 -4.35
CA VAL A 42 22.59 -1.13 -4.44
C VAL A 42 21.75 -2.37 -4.20
N LEU A 43 20.90 -2.29 -3.18
CA LEU A 43 19.93 -3.32 -2.85
C LEU A 43 18.52 -2.87 -3.22
N PHE A 44 17.71 -3.81 -3.67
CA PHE A 44 16.31 -3.60 -4.00
C PHE A 44 15.42 -4.44 -3.08
N MET A 45 14.31 -3.86 -2.65
CA MET A 45 13.27 -4.57 -1.92
C MET A 45 12.57 -5.58 -2.85
N GLN A 46 12.32 -6.77 -2.34
CA GLN A 46 11.50 -7.80 -2.99
C GLN A 46 10.11 -7.87 -2.35
N SER A 47 9.18 -8.56 -3.03
CA SER A 47 7.82 -8.80 -2.56
C SER A 47 7.72 -9.54 -1.22
N ASP A 48 8.76 -10.30 -0.85
CA ASP A 48 8.86 -11.09 0.39
C ASP A 48 9.35 -10.26 1.60
N GLY A 49 9.64 -8.97 1.42
CA GLY A 49 10.19 -8.11 2.47
C GLY A 49 11.71 -8.14 2.60
N GLY A 50 12.39 -8.93 1.77
CA GLY A 50 13.84 -9.05 1.74
C GLY A 50 14.53 -8.10 0.76
N LEU A 51 15.73 -7.66 1.10
CA LEU A 51 16.62 -6.97 0.17
C LEU A 51 17.38 -7.97 -0.72
N THR A 52 17.59 -7.61 -1.99
CA THR A 52 18.45 -8.36 -2.93
C THR A 52 19.33 -7.43 -3.75
N PRO A 53 20.53 -7.86 -4.16
CA PRO A 53 21.33 -7.17 -5.15
C PRO A 53 20.61 -7.03 -6.50
N VAL A 54 20.94 -5.95 -7.21
CA VAL A 54 20.40 -5.59 -8.54
C VAL A 54 20.42 -6.75 -9.54
N ALA A 55 21.52 -7.51 -9.56
CA ALA A 55 21.73 -8.59 -10.52
C ALA A 55 20.70 -9.74 -10.37
N LYS A 56 20.09 -9.87 -9.19
CA LYS A 56 19.14 -10.93 -8.82
C LYS A 56 17.70 -10.40 -8.69
N PHE A 57 17.45 -9.16 -9.10
CA PHE A 57 16.11 -8.57 -9.06
C PHE A 57 15.34 -8.90 -10.35
N TYR A 58 14.29 -9.70 -10.22
CA TYR A 58 13.46 -10.20 -11.33
C TYR A 58 12.01 -9.72 -11.21
N GLY A 59 11.30 -9.70 -12.35
CA GLY A 59 9.95 -9.13 -12.43
C GLY A 59 8.92 -9.79 -11.52
N SER A 60 8.97 -11.11 -11.39
CA SER A 60 8.07 -11.88 -10.52
C SER A 60 8.23 -11.55 -9.03
N ARG A 61 9.41 -11.06 -8.62
CA ARG A 61 9.75 -10.70 -7.22
C ARG A 61 9.72 -9.19 -6.95
N ALA A 62 9.41 -8.40 -7.97
CA ALA A 62 9.35 -6.94 -7.89
C ALA A 62 7.93 -6.42 -7.58
N ILE A 63 6.92 -7.27 -7.68
CA ILE A 63 5.52 -6.88 -7.59
C ILE A 63 5.18 -6.59 -6.13
N LEU A 64 4.68 -5.39 -5.82
CA LEU A 64 4.41 -4.93 -4.45
C LEU A 64 5.66 -4.83 -3.56
N SER A 65 6.86 -4.66 -4.13
CA SER A 65 8.07 -4.46 -3.33
C SER A 65 8.08 -3.17 -2.51
N GLY A 66 7.47 -2.09 -3.01
CA GLY A 66 7.34 -0.84 -2.24
C GLY A 66 6.58 -1.03 -0.93
N PRO A 67 5.32 -1.51 -0.99
CA PRO A 67 4.53 -1.84 0.20
C PRO A 67 5.22 -2.81 1.16
N ALA A 68 5.94 -3.81 0.64
CA ALA A 68 6.71 -4.76 1.46
C ALA A 68 7.73 -4.06 2.38
N GLY A 69 8.41 -3.02 1.88
CA GLY A 69 9.31 -2.21 2.71
C GLY A 69 8.57 -1.40 3.80
N GLY A 70 7.33 -0.99 3.55
CA GLY A 70 6.45 -0.42 4.57
C GLY A 70 6.11 -1.43 5.66
N VAL A 71 5.83 -2.69 5.26
CA VAL A 71 5.54 -3.79 6.20
C VAL A 71 6.69 -4.03 7.16
N VAL A 72 7.90 -4.16 6.63
CA VAL A 72 9.10 -4.34 7.45
C VAL A 72 9.33 -3.13 8.36
N GLY A 73 9.19 -1.92 7.83
CA GLY A 73 9.36 -0.69 8.60
C GLY A 73 8.46 -0.62 9.83
N TYR A 74 7.17 -0.90 9.69
CA TYR A 74 6.24 -0.84 10.82
C TYR A 74 6.39 -1.99 11.78
N ALA A 75 6.62 -3.20 11.25
CA ALA A 75 6.82 -4.38 12.08
C ALA A 75 7.99 -4.16 13.05
N MET A 76 9.12 -3.67 12.53
CA MET A 76 10.35 -3.48 13.30
C MET A 76 10.34 -2.25 14.22
N THR A 77 9.53 -1.23 13.92
CA THR A 77 9.45 -0.01 14.75
C THR A 77 8.33 -0.02 15.77
N THR A 78 7.27 -0.79 15.55
CA THR A 78 6.09 -0.80 16.44
C THR A 78 6.10 -1.99 17.37
N PHE A 79 6.17 -3.20 16.81
CA PHE A 79 6.03 -4.44 17.58
C PHE A 79 7.28 -4.68 18.45
N GLN A 80 7.09 -4.99 19.72
CA GLN A 80 8.14 -5.16 20.76
C GLN A 80 9.02 -3.92 21.02
N ARG A 81 8.77 -2.80 20.33
CA ARG A 81 9.43 -1.51 20.57
C ARG A 81 8.51 -0.54 21.27
N GLU A 82 7.30 -0.37 20.75
CA GLU A 82 6.28 0.53 21.28
C GLU A 82 5.13 -0.25 21.95
N THR A 83 4.86 -1.48 21.50
CA THR A 83 3.79 -2.33 22.04
C THR A 83 4.00 -3.82 21.75
N ASP A 84 3.45 -4.68 22.61
CA ASP A 84 3.37 -6.14 22.39
C ASP A 84 2.10 -6.59 21.66
N GLN A 85 1.20 -5.64 21.34
CA GLN A 85 0.00 -5.95 20.59
C GLN A 85 0.30 -6.18 19.10
N PRO A 86 -0.43 -7.09 18.43
CA PRO A 86 -0.41 -7.19 16.98
C PRO A 86 -0.65 -5.85 16.30
N VAL A 87 0.02 -5.63 15.17
CA VAL A 87 0.06 -4.34 14.47
C VAL A 87 -0.61 -4.49 13.12
N ILE A 88 -1.46 -3.52 12.76
CA ILE A 88 -1.99 -3.37 11.40
C ILE A 88 -1.24 -2.23 10.73
N GLY A 89 -0.56 -2.54 9.64
CA GLY A 89 0.05 -1.55 8.77
C GLY A 89 -0.99 -0.89 7.89
N PHE A 90 -0.92 0.43 7.80
CA PHE A 90 -1.76 1.26 6.96
C PHE A 90 -0.91 2.30 6.24
N ASP A 91 -0.56 2.03 4.98
CA ASP A 91 0.22 2.94 4.13
C ASP A 91 -0.69 3.56 3.07
N MET A 92 -1.04 4.85 3.24
CA MET A 92 -1.89 5.56 2.29
C MET A 92 -1.09 6.60 1.52
N GLY A 93 -1.01 6.37 0.21
CA GLY A 93 -0.40 7.28 -0.75
C GLY A 93 -1.41 8.14 -1.51
N GLY A 94 -0.96 8.65 -2.66
CA GLY A 94 -1.79 9.45 -3.56
C GLY A 94 -2.75 8.63 -4.43
N THR A 95 -2.54 7.33 -4.62
CA THR A 95 -3.35 6.53 -5.57
C THR A 95 -4.01 5.34 -4.89
N SER A 96 -3.29 4.70 -3.99
CA SER A 96 -3.69 3.48 -3.31
C SER A 96 -3.38 3.55 -1.83
N THR A 97 -3.96 2.59 -1.11
CA THR A 97 -3.63 2.27 0.28
C THR A 97 -3.25 0.82 0.35
N ASP A 98 -2.14 0.53 1.01
CA ASP A 98 -1.66 -0.82 1.26
C ASP A 98 -1.86 -1.16 2.74
N VAL A 99 -2.52 -2.29 3.00
CA VAL A 99 -2.77 -2.78 4.36
C VAL A 99 -2.22 -4.18 4.57
N SER A 100 -1.69 -4.43 5.76
CA SER A 100 -1.13 -5.72 6.14
C SER A 100 -1.21 -5.90 7.66
N ARG A 101 -0.91 -7.11 8.13
CA ARG A 101 -0.95 -7.48 9.55
C ARG A 101 0.38 -8.08 9.97
N PHE A 102 0.85 -7.71 11.15
CA PHE A 102 2.02 -8.31 11.79
C PHE A 102 1.71 -8.72 13.23
N ALA A 103 2.07 -9.94 13.62
CA ALA A 103 1.85 -10.48 14.96
C ALA A 103 3.03 -11.35 15.40
N GLY A 104 4.24 -10.78 15.37
CA GLY A 104 5.50 -11.47 15.73
C GLY A 104 6.12 -12.29 14.60
N GLN A 105 5.40 -12.51 13.50
CA GLN A 105 5.91 -13.13 12.27
C GLN A 105 5.24 -12.49 11.06
N PHE A 106 5.96 -12.47 9.94
CA PHE A 106 5.44 -12.00 8.66
C PHE A 106 4.50 -13.03 8.05
N GLU A 107 3.29 -12.60 7.69
CA GLU A 107 2.34 -13.42 6.95
C GLU A 107 2.73 -13.44 5.46
N HIS A 108 2.96 -14.64 4.92
CA HIS A 108 3.34 -14.83 3.53
C HIS A 108 2.23 -15.54 2.75
N VAL A 109 2.04 -15.10 1.51
CA VAL A 109 1.20 -15.72 0.50
C VAL A 109 2.07 -16.22 -0.65
N PHE A 110 1.79 -17.44 -1.13
CA PHE A 110 2.60 -18.10 -2.16
C PHE A 110 1.93 -18.13 -3.53
N GLU A 111 0.66 -17.73 -3.60
CA GLU A 111 -0.12 -17.63 -4.82
C GLU A 111 -1.05 -16.41 -4.71
N THR A 112 -0.84 -15.41 -5.55
CA THR A 112 -1.63 -14.18 -5.58
C THR A 112 -2.15 -13.91 -6.98
N THR A 113 -3.33 -13.31 -7.10
CA THR A 113 -3.87 -12.87 -8.40
C THR A 113 -3.85 -11.35 -8.46
N THR A 114 -2.97 -10.80 -9.29
CA THR A 114 -2.87 -9.35 -9.50
C THR A 114 -3.30 -9.03 -10.92
N ALA A 115 -4.27 -8.12 -11.07
CA ALA A 115 -4.82 -7.72 -12.38
C ALA A 115 -5.25 -8.91 -13.27
N GLY A 116 -5.80 -9.97 -12.66
CA GLY A 116 -6.25 -11.18 -13.36
C GLY A 116 -5.15 -12.19 -13.71
N ILE A 117 -3.88 -11.92 -13.34
CA ILE A 117 -2.75 -12.82 -13.55
C ILE A 117 -2.36 -13.46 -12.22
N THR A 118 -2.37 -14.79 -12.17
CA THR A 118 -1.91 -15.54 -11.00
C THR A 118 -0.39 -15.68 -11.01
N ILE A 119 0.23 -15.26 -9.92
CA ILE A 119 1.66 -15.28 -9.69
C ILE A 119 1.94 -16.21 -8.52
N GLN A 120 2.75 -17.23 -8.77
CA GLN A 120 3.25 -18.15 -7.75
C GLN A 120 4.65 -17.73 -7.36
N ALA A 121 4.74 -16.81 -6.41
CA ALA A 121 5.96 -16.38 -5.76
C ALA A 121 5.66 -16.12 -4.28
N PRO A 122 6.61 -16.33 -3.37
CA PRO A 122 6.49 -15.85 -1.99
C PRO A 122 6.35 -14.33 -1.99
N GLN A 123 5.34 -13.83 -1.29
CA GLN A 123 5.07 -12.41 -1.11
C GLN A 123 4.53 -12.18 0.29
N LEU A 124 4.77 -11.00 0.86
CA LEU A 124 4.06 -10.58 2.06
C LEU A 124 2.57 -10.41 1.76
N ASP A 125 1.74 -10.76 2.74
CA ASP A 125 0.29 -10.64 2.62
C ASP A 125 -0.15 -9.17 2.76
N ILE A 126 -0.21 -8.51 1.61
CA ILE A 126 -0.55 -7.10 1.49
C ILE A 126 -1.80 -6.99 0.63
N ASN A 127 -2.84 -6.36 1.17
CA ASN A 127 -4.02 -6.00 0.41
C ASN A 127 -3.96 -4.53 0.00
N THR A 128 -3.83 -4.31 -1.30
CA THR A 128 -3.90 -2.96 -1.89
C THR A 128 -5.35 -2.61 -2.21
N VAL A 129 -5.78 -1.43 -1.77
CA VAL A 129 -7.07 -0.84 -2.13
C VAL A 129 -6.88 0.40 -2.97
N ALA A 130 -7.71 0.55 -4.00
CA ALA A 130 -7.75 1.70 -4.90
C ALA A 130 -8.42 2.93 -4.23
N ALA A 131 -8.00 3.24 -3.01
CA ALA A 131 -8.39 4.40 -2.24
C ALA A 131 -7.11 5.10 -1.77
N GLY A 132 -6.89 6.33 -2.21
CA GLY A 132 -5.75 7.17 -1.84
C GLY A 132 -6.14 8.64 -1.89
N GLY A 133 -5.20 9.56 -1.67
CA GLY A 133 -5.49 11.00 -1.69
C GLY A 133 -6.07 11.49 -3.04
N GLY A 134 -5.64 10.89 -4.14
CA GLY A 134 -6.06 11.19 -5.51
C GLY A 134 -7.34 10.46 -5.94
N SER A 135 -7.95 9.61 -5.10
CA SER A 135 -9.20 8.93 -5.48
C SER A 135 -10.28 9.94 -5.77
N ARG A 136 -10.88 9.83 -6.96
CA ARG A 136 -11.83 10.79 -7.49
C ARG A 136 -13.17 10.71 -6.76
N LEU A 137 -13.81 11.85 -6.60
CA LEU A 137 -15.10 11.98 -5.94
C LEU A 137 -16.20 12.13 -6.99
N PHE A 138 -17.25 11.33 -6.87
CA PHE A 138 -18.42 11.39 -7.74
C PHE A 138 -19.69 11.37 -6.92
N PHE A 139 -20.69 12.12 -7.37
CA PHE A 139 -22.06 11.93 -6.93
C PHE A 139 -22.82 11.24 -8.07
N ARG A 140 -23.41 10.07 -7.81
CA ARG A 140 -24.14 9.29 -8.82
C ARG A 140 -25.41 8.75 -8.22
N ALA A 141 -26.56 9.14 -8.76
CA ALA A 141 -27.88 8.66 -8.36
C ALA A 141 -28.12 8.70 -6.83
N GLY A 142 -27.75 9.80 -6.17
CA GLY A 142 -27.94 9.96 -4.72
C GLY A 142 -26.83 9.38 -3.84
N LEU A 143 -25.82 8.73 -4.43
CA LEU A 143 -24.73 8.09 -3.70
C LEU A 143 -23.42 8.85 -3.86
N PHE A 144 -22.70 9.01 -2.74
CA PHE A 144 -21.30 9.42 -2.72
C PHE A 144 -20.42 8.24 -3.13
N VAL A 145 -19.62 8.41 -4.18
CA VAL A 145 -18.72 7.38 -4.73
C VAL A 145 -17.29 7.92 -4.72
N VAL A 146 -16.36 7.12 -4.16
CA VAL A 146 -14.94 7.44 -4.10
C VAL A 146 -14.15 6.40 -4.87
N GLY A 147 -13.42 6.82 -5.90
CA GLY A 147 -12.68 5.91 -6.78
C GLY A 147 -13.60 4.96 -7.58
N PRO A 148 -13.04 3.89 -8.19
CA PRO A 148 -11.63 3.48 -8.14
C PRO A 148 -10.70 4.37 -8.98
N GLU A 149 -11.23 5.28 -9.78
CA GLU A 149 -10.44 6.16 -10.62
C GLU A 149 -9.62 7.14 -9.77
N SER A 150 -8.35 7.33 -10.13
CA SER A 150 -7.44 8.28 -9.47
C SER A 150 -7.15 9.48 -10.35
N ALA A 151 -7.03 10.65 -9.73
CA ALA A 151 -6.53 11.88 -10.34
C ALA A 151 -5.01 11.83 -10.57
N SER A 152 -4.31 10.84 -9.98
CA SER A 152 -2.85 10.68 -10.02
C SER A 152 -2.11 11.94 -9.54
N ALA A 153 -0.84 12.12 -9.93
CA ALA A 153 -0.10 13.36 -9.68
C ALA A 153 -0.32 14.42 -10.78
N HIS A 154 -0.65 14.00 -12.01
CA HIS A 154 -0.93 14.86 -13.15
C HIS A 154 -2.17 14.34 -13.91
N PRO A 155 -3.24 15.14 -14.07
CA PRO A 155 -3.38 16.53 -13.61
C PRO A 155 -3.53 16.65 -12.09
N GLY A 156 -3.76 15.56 -11.35
CA GLY A 156 -3.92 15.58 -9.90
C GLY A 156 -5.25 16.18 -9.43
N PRO A 157 -5.46 16.31 -8.11
CA PRO A 157 -6.66 16.92 -7.53
C PRO A 157 -6.86 18.38 -7.97
N VAL A 158 -8.05 18.94 -7.74
CA VAL A 158 -8.35 20.36 -8.07
C VAL A 158 -7.33 21.28 -7.41
N CYS A 159 -6.98 21.00 -6.15
CA CYS A 159 -6.04 21.79 -5.37
C CYS A 159 -4.63 21.87 -5.97
N TYR A 160 -4.28 21.03 -6.95
CA TYR A 160 -2.97 21.07 -7.62
C TYR A 160 -2.90 22.12 -8.73
N ARG A 161 -4.00 22.81 -9.06
CA ARG A 161 -4.06 23.90 -10.06
C ARG A 161 -3.66 23.47 -11.49
N LYS A 162 -3.79 22.18 -11.81
CA LYS A 162 -3.47 21.60 -13.13
C LYS A 162 -4.73 21.15 -13.90
N GLY A 163 -5.92 21.53 -13.43
CA GLY A 163 -7.19 21.30 -14.11
C GLY A 163 -7.75 19.87 -13.93
N GLY A 164 -7.42 19.20 -12.83
CA GLY A 164 -7.93 17.87 -12.55
C GLY A 164 -9.24 17.84 -11.75
N PRO A 165 -9.77 16.63 -11.46
CA PRO A 165 -11.08 16.43 -10.82
C PRO A 165 -11.01 16.56 -9.30
N LEU A 166 -12.18 16.67 -8.65
CA LEU A 166 -12.29 16.56 -7.19
C LEU A 166 -11.78 15.19 -6.71
N ALA A 167 -10.92 15.21 -5.70
CA ALA A 167 -10.35 14.02 -5.07
C ALA A 167 -10.38 14.07 -3.54
N VAL A 168 -10.03 12.97 -2.86
CA VAL A 168 -9.95 12.88 -1.40
C VAL A 168 -9.08 13.98 -0.78
N THR A 169 -7.96 14.34 -1.42
CA THR A 169 -7.08 15.44 -1.00
C THR A 169 -7.83 16.79 -0.98
N ASP A 170 -8.72 17.05 -1.95
CA ASP A 170 -9.53 18.28 -1.96
C ASP A 170 -10.49 18.31 -0.77
N ALA A 171 -11.09 17.16 -0.42
CA ALA A 171 -11.97 17.05 0.74
C ALA A 171 -11.20 17.34 2.04
N ASN A 172 -10.01 16.74 2.20
CA ASN A 172 -9.15 16.99 3.36
C ASN A 172 -8.68 18.46 3.43
N LEU A 173 -8.43 19.10 2.29
CA LEU A 173 -8.07 20.51 2.23
C LEU A 173 -9.23 21.44 2.64
N VAL A 174 -10.43 21.20 2.08
CA VAL A 174 -11.65 21.96 2.43
C VAL A 174 -11.99 21.82 3.90
N LEU A 175 -11.83 20.63 4.46
CA LEU A 175 -12.03 20.35 5.89
C LEU A 175 -10.89 20.84 6.80
N ARG A 176 -9.89 21.55 6.24
CA ARG A 176 -8.73 22.07 6.97
C ARG A 176 -7.90 21.00 7.69
N ARG A 177 -7.94 19.75 7.22
CA ARG A 177 -7.01 18.68 7.66
C ARG A 177 -5.63 18.85 7.03
N ILE A 178 -5.58 19.45 5.85
CA ILE A 178 -4.36 19.95 5.21
C ILE A 178 -4.31 21.46 5.43
N LEU A 179 -3.21 21.95 5.98
CA LEU A 179 -3.01 23.38 6.27
C LEU A 179 -1.99 23.98 5.29
N PRO A 180 -2.44 24.57 4.17
CA PRO A 180 -1.57 25.04 3.11
C PRO A 180 -0.71 26.25 3.51
N GLU A 181 -1.06 26.94 4.60
CA GLU A 181 -0.33 28.12 5.08
C GLU A 181 1.02 27.76 5.74
N TYR A 182 1.22 26.49 6.13
CA TYR A 182 2.46 26.01 6.73
C TYR A 182 3.47 25.66 5.63
N VAL A 183 4.11 26.68 5.06
CA VAL A 183 5.09 26.58 3.96
C VAL A 183 6.27 25.66 4.26
N ILE A 184 6.63 25.49 5.55
CA ILE A 184 7.67 24.53 5.97
C ILE A 184 7.29 23.08 5.63
N ILE A 185 5.98 22.78 5.64
CA ILE A 185 5.44 21.42 5.44
C ILE A 185 4.99 21.21 3.99
N PHE A 186 4.45 22.24 3.33
CA PHE A 186 4.02 22.17 1.92
C PHE A 186 4.80 23.13 1.02
N PRO A 187 5.76 22.63 0.21
CA PRO A 187 6.48 23.47 -0.72
C PRO A 187 5.54 23.96 -1.83
N LYS A 188 5.83 25.14 -2.38
CA LYS A 188 5.08 25.73 -3.49
C LYS A 188 5.47 25.04 -4.80
N ILE A 189 4.93 23.85 -5.05
CA ILE A 189 5.24 23.02 -6.23
C ILE A 189 4.00 22.78 -7.11
N PHE A 190 2.93 23.55 -6.92
CA PHE A 190 1.65 23.36 -7.60
C PHE A 190 1.45 24.38 -8.72
N GLY A 191 0.43 24.17 -9.57
CA GLY A 191 0.20 24.97 -10.76
C GLY A 191 1.01 24.54 -11.96
N LYS A 192 0.78 25.22 -13.09
CA LYS A 192 1.47 24.93 -14.36
C LYS A 192 2.97 25.27 -14.29
N SER A 193 3.32 26.27 -13.50
CA SER A 193 4.67 26.78 -13.27
C SER A 193 5.37 26.12 -12.06
N GLU A 194 4.67 25.26 -11.31
CA GLU A 194 5.20 24.53 -10.14
C GLU A 194 5.82 25.43 -9.06
N ASP A 195 5.22 26.60 -8.85
CA ASP A 195 5.66 27.65 -7.93
C ASP A 195 4.52 28.21 -7.04
N LEU A 196 3.33 27.60 -7.12
CA LEU A 196 2.14 28.03 -6.38
C LEU A 196 1.82 27.11 -5.19
N PRO A 197 1.14 27.63 -4.14
CA PRO A 197 0.61 26.80 -3.07
C PRO A 197 -0.65 26.03 -3.51
N LEU A 198 -1.10 25.09 -2.68
CA LEU A 198 -2.37 24.39 -2.86
C LEU A 198 -3.54 25.38 -2.99
N ASP A 199 -4.52 25.03 -3.81
CA ASP A 199 -5.67 25.86 -4.11
C ASP A 199 -6.90 25.55 -3.27
N LEU A 200 -6.92 26.06 -2.04
CA LEU A 200 -8.09 25.91 -1.17
C LEU A 200 -9.35 26.52 -1.80
N GLU A 201 -9.24 27.70 -2.40
CA GLU A 201 -10.37 28.39 -3.02
C GLU A 201 -10.91 27.61 -4.22
N GLY A 202 -10.01 27.11 -5.08
CA GLY A 202 -10.37 26.24 -6.19
C GLY A 202 -11.12 24.98 -5.75
N SER A 203 -10.61 24.29 -4.73
CA SER A 203 -11.29 23.09 -4.18
C SER A 203 -12.64 23.44 -3.55
N TRP A 204 -12.73 24.54 -2.81
CA TRP A 204 -13.99 24.97 -2.18
C TRP A 204 -15.05 25.34 -3.23
N LEU A 205 -14.68 26.06 -4.30
CA LEU A 205 -15.60 26.38 -5.39
C LEU A 205 -16.07 25.13 -6.15
N ALA A 206 -15.18 24.16 -6.37
CA ALA A 206 -15.56 22.89 -6.97
C ALA A 206 -16.53 22.09 -6.08
N PHE A 207 -16.27 22.04 -4.76
CA PHE A 207 -17.18 21.42 -3.80
C PHE A 207 -18.51 22.16 -3.68
N LYS A 208 -18.54 23.49 -3.79
CA LYS A 208 -19.77 24.27 -3.78
C LYS A 208 -20.71 23.82 -4.91
N LYS A 209 -20.18 23.70 -6.13
CA LYS A 209 -20.95 23.19 -7.29
C LYS A 209 -21.48 21.78 -7.05
N LEU A 210 -20.65 20.89 -6.51
CA LEU A 210 -21.08 19.53 -6.18
C LEU A 210 -22.15 19.51 -5.08
N THR A 211 -22.03 20.40 -4.10
CA THR A 211 -23.00 20.53 -3.00
C THR A 211 -24.35 21.04 -3.50
N GLU A 212 -24.35 21.97 -4.46
CA GLU A 212 -25.56 22.42 -5.16
C GLU A 212 -26.25 21.23 -5.86
N GLU A 213 -25.50 20.42 -6.62
CA GLU A 213 -26.03 19.20 -7.27
C GLU A 213 -26.62 18.19 -6.27
N VAL A 214 -25.94 17.96 -5.14
CA VAL A 214 -26.42 17.05 -4.09
C VAL A 214 -27.72 17.58 -3.48
N ASN A 215 -27.78 18.86 -3.15
CA ASN A 215 -28.96 19.46 -2.52
C ASN A 215 -30.16 19.53 -3.49
N GLU A 216 -29.92 19.75 -4.78
CA GLU A 216 -30.96 19.67 -5.82
C GLU A 216 -31.54 18.24 -5.90
N PHE A 217 -30.67 17.22 -5.93
CA PHE A 217 -31.11 15.83 -5.93
C PHE A 217 -31.93 15.50 -4.67
N LEU A 218 -31.45 15.87 -3.48
CA LEU A 218 -32.14 15.62 -2.21
C LEU A 218 -33.51 16.33 -2.16
N SER A 219 -33.62 17.53 -2.72
CA SER A 219 -34.89 18.28 -2.76
C SER A 219 -35.90 17.67 -3.74
N SER A 220 -35.44 16.92 -4.74
CA SER A 220 -36.29 16.24 -5.71
C SER A 220 -36.88 14.92 -5.20
N GLN A 221 -36.34 14.37 -4.10
CA GLN A 221 -36.83 13.14 -3.49
C GLN A 221 -37.84 13.47 -2.38
N ASP A 222 -39.12 13.39 -2.71
CA ASP A 222 -40.25 13.71 -1.84
C ASP A 222 -40.53 12.57 -0.84
N ASP A 223 -39.63 12.37 0.13
CA ASP A 223 -39.79 11.37 1.20
C ASP A 223 -40.57 11.92 2.42
N GLY A 224 -41.22 13.07 2.31
CA GLY A 224 -41.99 13.71 3.39
C GLY A 224 -41.16 14.22 4.58
N ALA A 225 -39.84 13.98 4.60
CA ALA A 225 -38.91 14.53 5.56
C ALA A 225 -38.24 15.79 4.99
N LYS A 226 -38.54 16.97 5.55
CA LYS A 226 -37.76 18.19 5.28
C LYS A 226 -36.33 17.96 5.77
N LYS A 227 -35.42 17.72 4.84
CA LYS A 227 -33.98 17.68 5.11
C LYS A 227 -33.44 19.07 4.87
N ASP A 228 -32.72 19.61 5.87
CA ASP A 228 -31.97 20.84 5.68
C ASP A 228 -30.90 20.63 4.59
N PRO A 229 -30.61 21.65 3.76
CA PRO A 229 -29.58 21.55 2.74
C PRO A 229 -28.22 21.31 3.39
N LEU A 230 -27.42 20.43 2.78
CA LEU A 230 -26.09 20.11 3.25
C LEU A 230 -25.11 21.26 2.97
N SER A 231 -24.20 21.50 3.90
CA SER A 231 -23.07 22.40 3.71
C SER A 231 -21.95 21.74 2.89
N VAL A 232 -21.03 22.55 2.37
CA VAL A 232 -19.83 22.08 1.65
C VAL A 232 -19.01 21.14 2.53
N GLU A 233 -18.84 21.48 3.80
CA GLU A 233 -18.09 20.68 4.77
C GLU A 233 -18.79 19.35 5.07
N GLN A 234 -20.12 19.33 5.14
CA GLN A 234 -20.89 18.10 5.33
C GLN A 234 -20.75 17.16 4.14
N VAL A 235 -20.82 17.69 2.91
CA VAL A 235 -20.59 16.91 1.69
C VAL A 235 -19.15 16.39 1.63
N ALA A 236 -18.15 17.23 1.90
CA ALA A 236 -16.76 16.82 1.95
C ALA A 236 -16.51 15.72 3.00
N MET A 237 -17.08 15.87 4.20
CA MET A 237 -16.99 14.87 5.26
C MET A 237 -17.68 13.56 4.87
N GLY A 238 -18.81 13.62 4.15
CA GLY A 238 -19.49 12.45 3.60
C GLY A 238 -18.58 11.62 2.70
N PHE A 239 -17.86 12.26 1.77
CA PHE A 239 -16.86 11.59 0.95
C PHE A 239 -15.71 10.98 1.76
N ILE A 240 -15.21 11.69 2.77
CA ILE A 240 -14.18 11.15 3.66
C ILE A 240 -14.68 9.91 4.40
N THR A 241 -15.92 9.91 4.87
CA THR A 241 -16.52 8.73 5.51
C THR A 241 -16.59 7.54 4.56
N VAL A 242 -17.01 7.74 3.31
CA VAL A 242 -17.03 6.68 2.29
C VAL A 242 -15.62 6.17 1.96
N ALA A 243 -14.64 7.07 1.85
CA ALA A 243 -13.24 6.70 1.63
C ALA A 243 -12.71 5.85 2.79
N ASN A 244 -12.96 6.27 4.03
CA ASN A 244 -12.53 5.55 5.24
C ASN A 244 -13.16 4.16 5.32
N GLU A 245 -14.45 4.03 5.04
CA GLU A 245 -15.11 2.73 5.05
C GLU A 245 -14.56 1.80 3.95
N THR A 246 -14.27 2.35 2.77
CA THR A 246 -13.61 1.61 1.69
C THR A 246 -12.24 1.07 2.12
N MET A 247 -11.46 1.86 2.87
CA MET A 247 -10.17 1.47 3.42
C MET A 247 -10.27 0.53 4.64
N CYS A 248 -11.37 0.54 5.39
CA CYS A 248 -11.58 -0.38 6.52
C CYS A 248 -11.90 -1.82 6.06
N ARG A 249 -12.60 -1.99 4.93
CA ARG A 249 -12.96 -3.31 4.38
C ARG A 249 -11.78 -4.29 4.23
N PRO A 250 -10.67 -3.96 3.55
CA PRO A 250 -9.54 -4.89 3.43
C PRO A 250 -8.90 -5.23 4.79
N ILE A 251 -8.94 -4.30 5.75
CA ILE A 251 -8.41 -4.53 7.10
C ILE A 251 -9.25 -5.59 7.81
N ARG A 252 -10.59 -5.52 7.71
CA ARG A 252 -11.50 -6.55 8.25
C ARG A 252 -11.29 -7.90 7.56
N THR A 253 -11.01 -7.92 6.25
CA THR A 253 -10.65 -9.15 5.53
C THR A 253 -9.34 -9.77 6.03
N LEU A 254 -8.33 -8.97 6.36
CA LEU A 254 -7.05 -9.45 6.93
C LEU A 254 -7.16 -9.90 8.39
N THR A 255 -8.21 -9.49 9.09
CA THR A 255 -8.35 -9.71 10.54
C THR A 255 -9.58 -10.55 10.87
N GLU A 256 -10.76 -9.95 10.89
CA GLU A 256 -12.02 -10.57 11.30
C GLU A 256 -12.33 -11.83 10.50
N ALA A 257 -12.12 -11.79 9.18
CA ALA A 257 -12.33 -12.97 8.32
C ALA A 257 -11.35 -14.12 8.59
N ARG A 258 -10.23 -13.85 9.29
CA ARG A 258 -9.25 -14.83 9.76
C ARG A 258 -9.40 -15.16 11.25
N GLY A 259 -10.44 -14.64 11.90
CA GLY A 259 -10.70 -14.87 13.34
C GLY A 259 -9.89 -13.98 14.27
N HIS A 260 -9.34 -12.87 13.78
CA HIS A 260 -8.63 -11.88 14.60
C HIS A 260 -9.54 -10.69 14.94
N ASP A 261 -9.56 -10.31 16.22
CA ASP A 261 -10.29 -9.15 16.71
C ASP A 261 -9.50 -7.85 16.44
N THR A 262 -10.03 -6.97 15.60
CA THR A 262 -9.43 -5.69 15.21
C THR A 262 -9.17 -4.77 16.40
N ALA A 263 -10.01 -4.78 17.44
CA ALA A 263 -9.86 -3.93 18.62
C ALA A 263 -8.64 -4.29 19.48
N ARG A 264 -8.09 -5.49 19.33
CA ARG A 264 -6.86 -5.95 20.00
C ARG A 264 -5.57 -5.62 19.24
N HIS A 265 -5.68 -4.89 18.13
CA HIS A 265 -4.54 -4.44 17.36
C HIS A 265 -4.30 -2.95 17.57
N VAL A 266 -3.07 -2.53 17.28
CA VAL A 266 -2.73 -1.11 17.10
C VAL A 266 -2.65 -0.80 15.60
N LEU A 267 -2.96 0.45 15.24
CA LEU A 267 -2.81 0.92 13.86
C LEU A 267 -1.46 1.61 13.69
N ALA A 268 -0.57 1.07 12.86
CA ALA A 268 0.66 1.73 12.46
C ALA A 268 0.46 2.38 11.09
N CYS A 269 0.55 3.70 11.04
CA CYS A 269 0.18 4.49 9.88
C CYS A 269 1.41 5.14 9.20
N PHE A 270 1.42 5.03 7.87
CA PHE A 270 2.46 5.46 6.95
C PHE A 270 1.84 6.18 5.75
N GLY A 271 2.72 6.70 4.89
CA GLY A 271 2.35 7.38 3.67
C GLY A 271 1.92 8.82 3.90
N GLY A 272 2.05 9.65 2.87
CA GLY A 272 1.80 11.09 2.96
C GLY A 272 0.35 11.46 3.26
N ALA A 273 -0.59 10.56 2.99
CA ALA A 273 -2.02 10.79 3.24
C ALA A 273 -2.55 10.03 4.47
N GLY A 274 -1.82 9.04 5.00
CA GLY A 274 -2.35 8.15 6.03
C GLY A 274 -2.75 8.85 7.32
N GLY A 275 -1.92 9.77 7.81
CA GLY A 275 -2.19 10.50 9.05
C GLY A 275 -3.51 11.30 9.04
N GLN A 276 -3.99 11.68 7.85
CA GLN A 276 -5.24 12.43 7.68
C GLN A 276 -6.49 11.56 7.94
N HIS A 277 -6.34 10.23 7.93
CA HIS A 277 -7.42 9.26 8.06
C HIS A 277 -7.27 8.33 9.26
N ALA A 278 -6.04 8.20 9.81
CA ALA A 278 -5.67 7.21 10.82
C ALA A 278 -6.64 7.14 12.02
N CYS A 279 -6.95 8.26 12.67
CA CYS A 279 -7.85 8.27 13.83
C CYS A 279 -9.28 7.83 13.50
N SER A 280 -9.79 8.18 12.31
CA SER A 280 -11.13 7.77 11.89
C SER A 280 -11.18 6.29 11.57
N ILE A 281 -10.14 5.75 10.94
CA ILE A 281 -10.02 4.33 10.62
C ILE A 281 -9.89 3.51 11.90
N ALA A 282 -8.99 3.91 12.81
CA ALA A 282 -8.82 3.27 14.11
C ALA A 282 -10.16 3.20 14.88
N ARG A 283 -10.91 4.31 14.92
CA ARG A 283 -12.23 4.34 15.56
C ARG A 283 -13.24 3.40 14.89
N SER A 284 -13.30 3.36 13.57
CA SER A 284 -14.19 2.46 12.82
C SER A 284 -13.84 0.98 12.99
N LEU A 285 -12.61 0.67 13.39
CA LEU A 285 -12.11 -0.68 13.64
C LEU A 285 -12.00 -1.00 15.15
N GLY A 286 -12.48 -0.12 16.03
CA GLY A 286 -12.44 -0.32 17.49
C GLY A 286 -11.05 -0.26 18.12
N MET A 287 -10.03 0.25 17.40
CA MET A 287 -8.67 0.40 17.92
C MET A 287 -8.54 1.66 18.77
N SER A 288 -7.77 1.55 19.85
CA SER A 288 -7.53 2.64 20.79
C SER A 288 -6.20 3.38 20.58
N THR A 289 -5.27 2.75 19.86
CA THR A 289 -3.90 3.26 19.70
C THR A 289 -3.52 3.36 18.23
N VAL A 290 -2.93 4.51 17.87
CA VAL A 290 -2.38 4.80 16.55
C VAL A 290 -0.94 5.24 16.69
N PHE A 291 -0.04 4.62 15.93
CA PHE A 291 1.34 5.06 15.77
C PHE A 291 1.54 5.67 14.38
N ILE A 292 2.25 6.79 14.29
CA ILE A 292 2.60 7.45 13.03
C ILE A 292 4.11 7.35 12.89
N HIS A 293 4.61 6.64 11.88
CA HIS A 293 6.03 6.36 11.75
C HIS A 293 6.63 6.99 10.48
N PRO A 294 7.86 7.53 10.55
CA PRO A 294 8.54 8.11 9.39
C PRO A 294 9.48 7.13 8.67
N TYR A 295 9.61 5.89 9.15
CA TYR A 295 10.63 4.93 8.67
C TYR A 295 10.00 3.79 7.86
N GLY A 296 10.62 3.43 6.74
CA GLY A 296 10.21 2.32 5.87
C GLY A 296 11.37 1.35 5.61
N LEU A 297 11.84 1.33 4.36
CA LEU A 297 12.83 0.37 3.81
C LEU A 297 14.14 0.22 4.60
N ALA A 298 14.56 1.24 5.36
CA ALA A 298 15.88 1.29 6.01
C ALA A 298 16.12 0.22 7.08
N LEU A 299 15.07 -0.50 7.51
CA LEU A 299 15.14 -1.54 8.54
C LEU A 299 15.10 -2.96 7.97
N ALA A 300 15.12 -3.12 6.64
CA ALA A 300 15.04 -4.42 6.01
C ALA A 300 16.39 -5.13 5.91
N ASP A 301 16.36 -6.44 6.15
CA ASP A 301 17.51 -7.32 6.00
C ASP A 301 17.61 -7.89 4.58
N VAL A 302 18.81 -8.34 4.20
CA VAL A 302 18.99 -9.16 3.00
C VAL A 302 18.48 -10.56 3.28
N VAL A 303 17.56 -11.04 2.45
CA VAL A 303 16.94 -12.36 2.62
C VAL A 303 17.13 -13.18 1.35
N HIS A 304 17.48 -14.45 1.52
CA HIS A 304 17.48 -15.42 0.43
C HIS A 304 16.57 -16.60 0.75
N GLU A 305 15.53 -16.78 -0.06
CA GLU A 305 14.61 -17.90 0.06
C GLU A 305 14.87 -18.96 -1.02
N ALA A 306 15.01 -20.21 -0.58
CA ALA A 306 15.05 -21.39 -1.42
C ALA A 306 13.90 -22.35 -1.07
N GLN A 307 13.21 -22.83 -2.10
CA GLN A 307 12.06 -23.73 -1.95
C GLN A 307 12.11 -24.88 -2.95
N GLU A 308 11.45 -25.99 -2.61
CA GLU A 308 11.35 -27.18 -3.44
C GLU A 308 9.99 -27.87 -3.23
N PRO A 309 9.33 -28.34 -4.31
CA PRO A 309 8.06 -29.04 -4.17
C PRO A 309 8.31 -30.48 -3.71
N CYS A 310 7.55 -30.93 -2.71
CA CYS A 310 7.63 -32.31 -2.20
C CYS A 310 6.24 -32.96 -2.20
N ALA A 311 6.15 -34.19 -2.71
CA ALA A 311 4.96 -35.02 -2.64
C ALA A 311 5.29 -36.32 -1.88
N ARG A 312 5.18 -36.26 -0.54
CA ARG A 312 5.41 -37.39 0.37
C ARG A 312 4.34 -37.39 1.46
N VAL A 313 4.06 -38.57 2.00
CA VAL A 313 3.20 -38.72 3.18
C VAL A 313 4.02 -38.34 4.41
N TYR A 314 3.50 -37.46 5.27
CA TYR A 314 4.18 -37.06 6.50
C TYR A 314 4.07 -38.17 7.56
N ASN A 315 5.11 -39.00 7.65
CA ASN A 315 5.23 -40.09 8.61
C ASN A 315 6.69 -40.29 9.07
N LYS A 316 6.92 -41.10 10.11
CA LYS A 316 8.28 -41.33 10.66
C LYS A 316 9.31 -41.82 9.64
N GLU A 317 8.89 -42.56 8.61
CA GLU A 317 9.76 -43.09 7.55
C GLU A 317 10.26 -41.96 6.63
N SER A 318 9.45 -40.92 6.45
CA SER A 318 9.76 -39.75 5.61
C SER A 318 10.66 -38.72 6.29
N PHE A 319 10.82 -38.75 7.61
CA PHE A 319 11.52 -37.69 8.37
C PHE A 319 12.97 -37.51 7.92
N GLY A 320 13.77 -38.59 7.85
CA GLY A 320 15.17 -38.48 7.41
C GLY A 320 15.33 -37.95 5.97
N TYR A 321 14.36 -38.19 5.10
CA TYR A 321 14.34 -37.59 3.76
C TYR A 321 14.04 -36.09 3.83
N LEU A 322 13.03 -35.69 4.59
CA LEU A 322 12.62 -34.29 4.75
C LEU A 322 13.74 -33.46 5.39
N ASP A 323 14.35 -33.96 6.46
CA ASP A 323 15.49 -33.32 7.13
C ASP A 323 16.65 -33.13 6.15
N GLY A 324 17.00 -34.16 5.37
CA GLY A 324 18.04 -34.06 4.35
C GLY A 324 17.73 -33.07 3.22
N ARG A 325 16.45 -32.84 2.86
CA ARG A 325 16.05 -31.80 1.91
C ARG A 325 16.15 -30.41 2.53
N ILE A 326 15.72 -30.25 3.77
CA ILE A 326 15.83 -28.99 4.51
C ILE A 326 17.30 -28.59 4.64
N ASP A 327 18.19 -29.51 5.05
CA ASP A 327 19.63 -29.25 5.15
C ASP A 327 20.24 -28.78 3.82
N LEU A 328 19.79 -29.37 2.70
CA LEU A 328 20.25 -29.00 1.37
C LEU A 328 19.76 -27.60 0.96
N LEU A 329 18.52 -27.24 1.31
CA LEU A 329 18.00 -25.89 1.09
C LEU A 329 18.72 -24.87 1.98
N THR A 330 18.95 -25.19 3.25
CA THR A 330 19.70 -24.34 4.19
C THR A 330 21.11 -24.09 3.67
N LYS A 331 21.84 -25.12 3.23
CA LYS A 331 23.18 -24.95 2.64
C LYS A 331 23.18 -24.01 1.43
N LYS A 332 22.20 -24.15 0.53
CA LYS A 332 22.06 -23.24 -0.62
C LYS A 332 21.84 -21.80 -0.19
N CYS A 333 20.97 -21.57 0.80
CA CYS A 333 20.74 -20.22 1.33
C CYS A 333 22.01 -19.63 1.94
N VAL A 334 22.74 -20.40 2.75
CA VAL A 334 23.99 -19.96 3.38
C VAL A 334 25.06 -19.65 2.34
N GLU A 335 25.25 -20.52 1.35
CA GLU A 335 26.19 -20.29 0.24
C GLU A 335 25.85 -19.03 -0.55
N GLU A 336 24.56 -18.76 -0.76
CA GLU A 336 24.09 -17.59 -1.50
C GLU A 336 24.22 -16.28 -0.70
N LEU A 337 24.07 -16.32 0.61
CA LEU A 337 24.34 -15.16 1.49
C LEU A 337 25.84 -14.89 1.59
N LYS A 338 26.67 -15.94 1.69
CA LYS A 338 28.14 -15.84 1.64
C LYS A 338 28.61 -15.24 0.31
N SER A 339 27.99 -15.60 -0.81
CA SER A 339 28.30 -15.02 -2.14
C SER A 339 28.05 -13.50 -2.20
N GLN A 340 27.20 -12.98 -1.31
CA GLN A 340 26.84 -11.58 -1.18
C GLN A 340 27.67 -10.85 -0.11
N GLY A 341 28.62 -11.54 0.53
CA GLY A 341 29.52 -10.96 1.53
C GLY A 341 29.01 -10.99 2.97
N PHE A 342 27.98 -11.78 3.27
CA PHE A 342 27.51 -12.00 4.64
C PHE A 342 28.28 -13.15 5.30
N GLU A 343 28.58 -12.97 6.59
CA GLU A 343 29.12 -14.03 7.45
C GLU A 343 27.98 -14.90 8.00
N GLU A 344 28.32 -16.09 8.52
CA GLU A 344 27.35 -17.10 8.96
C GLU A 344 26.70 -16.79 10.30
#